data_AF-A0AAJ1U9B1-F1
#
_entry.id   AF-A0AAJ1U9B1-F1
#
_cell.length_a   1.000
_cell.length_b   1.000
_cell.length_c   1.000
_cell.angle_alpha   90.00
_cell.angle_beta   90.00
_cell.angle_gamma   90.00
#
_symmetry.space_group_name_H-M   'P 1'
#
loop_
_entity.id
_entity.type
_entity.pdbx_description
1 polymer ?
#
loop_
_entity_poly.entity_id
_entity_poly.type
_entity_poly.pdbx_seq_one_letter_code
_entity_poly.pdbx_strand_id
1 'polypeptide(L)'
;MRPLNILLVGAGLSGAVIGRELAEAGHDITIVDARDHIGGNCHTERDAETGVMVHIYGPHIFHTDDEEVWTYVNRFERFMPYKNRVKTTSKGQVFSLPINLHTINQFYG
;
A
#
# COMPACT_ATOMS: atom_id res chain seq x y z
N MET A 1 17.86 -27.10 7.99
CA MET A 1 16.74 -27.79 7.30
C MET A 1 17.12 -28.02 5.85
N ARG A 2 16.50 -28.98 5.15
CA ARG A 2 16.74 -29.18 3.71
C ARG A 2 15.97 -28.10 2.92
N PRO A 3 16.56 -27.46 1.90
CA PRO A 3 15.83 -26.53 1.03
C PRO A 3 14.58 -27.18 0.42
N LEU A 4 13.51 -26.40 0.32
CA LEU A 4 12.23 -26.82 -0.29
C LEU A 4 11.95 -25.92 -1.48
N ASN A 5 11.24 -26.45 -2.47
CA ASN A 5 10.71 -25.67 -3.58
C ASN A 5 9.26 -25.32 -3.26
N ILE A 6 8.95 -24.03 -3.18
CA ILE A 6 7.65 -23.52 -2.73
C ILE A 6 7.06 -22.64 -3.82
N LEU A 7 5.82 -22.94 -4.21
CA LEU A 7 5.04 -22.12 -5.13
C LEU A 7 4.07 -21.24 -4.34
N LEU A 8 4.13 -19.93 -4.55
CA LEU A 8 3.17 -18.96 -4.05
C LEU A 8 2.33 -18.42 -5.21
N VAL A 9 1.01 -18.36 -5.02
CA VAL A 9 0.07 -17.80 -6.00
C VAL A 9 -0.43 -16.45 -5.51
N GLY A 10 -0.16 -15.40 -6.29
CA GLY A 10 -0.39 -14.00 -5.97
C GLY A 10 0.91 -13.29 -5.56
N ALA A 11 1.31 -12.30 -6.34
CA ALA A 11 2.47 -11.44 -6.12
C ALA A 11 2.09 -10.10 -5.42
N GLY A 12 0.99 -10.08 -4.67
CA GLY A 12 0.65 -8.98 -3.76
C GLY A 12 1.54 -8.95 -2.51
N LEU A 13 1.29 -8.01 -1.59
CA LEU A 13 2.11 -7.85 -0.36
C LEU A 13 2.27 -9.16 0.42
N SER A 14 1.21 -9.94 0.62
CA SER A 14 1.29 -11.21 1.36
C SER A 14 2.25 -12.20 0.68
N GLY A 15 2.11 -12.42 -0.63
CA GLY A 15 2.99 -13.33 -1.36
C GLY A 15 4.43 -12.84 -1.43
N ALA A 16 4.63 -11.53 -1.62
CA ALA A 16 5.96 -10.93 -1.64
C ALA A 16 6.67 -11.05 -0.28
N VAL A 17 5.98 -10.78 0.83
CA VAL A 17 6.54 -10.86 2.19
C VAL A 17 6.82 -12.32 2.57
N ILE A 18 5.84 -13.22 2.43
CA ILE A 18 6.02 -14.65 2.75
C ILE A 18 7.15 -15.24 1.90
N GLY A 19 7.16 -14.93 0.60
CA GLY A 19 8.20 -15.39 -0.31
C GLY A 19 9.59 -14.87 0.06
N ARG A 20 9.69 -13.61 0.50
CA ARG A 20 10.94 -13.04 1.00
C ARG A 20 11.44 -13.79 2.24
N GLU A 21 10.60 -13.97 3.25
CA GLU A 21 11.00 -14.65 4.50
C GLU A 21 11.46 -16.09 4.25
N LEU A 22 10.73 -16.84 3.40
CA LEU A 22 11.09 -18.22 3.10
C LEU A 22 12.36 -18.30 2.24
N ALA A 23 12.56 -17.36 1.31
CA ALA A 23 13.79 -17.29 0.53
C ALA A 23 15.01 -16.95 1.42
N GLU A 24 14.86 -16.00 2.36
CA GLU A 24 15.92 -15.67 3.34
C GLU A 24 16.23 -16.85 4.28
N ALA A 25 15.24 -17.71 4.56
CA ALA A 25 15.43 -18.97 5.28
C ALA A 25 16.11 -20.10 4.46
N GLY A 26 16.42 -19.84 3.18
CA GLY A 26 17.15 -20.77 2.30
C GLY A 26 16.28 -21.74 1.50
N HIS A 27 14.99 -21.43 1.33
CA HIS A 27 14.10 -22.16 0.42
C HIS A 27 14.11 -21.55 -0.99
N ASP A 28 13.76 -22.35 -2.00
CA ASP A 28 13.58 -21.91 -3.38
C ASP A 28 12.12 -21.54 -3.61
N ILE A 29 11.86 -20.28 -3.96
CA ILE A 29 10.50 -19.72 -4.03
C ILE A 29 10.19 -19.31 -5.46
N THR A 30 9.10 -19.86 -5.99
CA THR A 30 8.47 -19.37 -7.22
C THR A 30 7.20 -18.65 -6.85
N ILE A 31 7.05 -17.39 -7.29
CA ILE A 31 5.82 -16.62 -7.13
C ILE A 31 5.21 -16.42 -8.51
N VAL A 32 3.93 -16.76 -8.65
CA VAL A 32 3.15 -16.53 -9.88
C VAL A 32 1.99 -15.61 -9.59
N ASP A 33 1.65 -14.73 -10.53
CA ASP A 33 0.43 -13.93 -10.48
C ASP A 33 -0.33 -14.12 -11.79
N ALA A 34 -1.65 -13.96 -11.74
CA ALA A 34 -2.48 -13.97 -12.94
C ALA A 34 -2.40 -12.64 -13.70
N ARG A 35 -1.97 -11.57 -13.01
CA ARG A 35 -1.72 -10.25 -13.60
C ARG A 35 -0.36 -10.21 -14.28
N ASP A 36 -0.20 -9.26 -15.19
CA ASP A 36 1.02 -8.97 -15.93
C ASP A 36 2.04 -8.13 -15.13
N HIS A 37 1.74 -7.84 -13.86
CA HIS A 37 2.57 -7.06 -12.96
C HIS A 37 2.57 -7.64 -11.54
N ILE A 38 3.51 -7.19 -10.72
CA ILE A 38 3.62 -7.54 -9.29
C ILE A 38 2.90 -6.50 -8.40
N GLY A 39 2.84 -6.74 -7.09
CA GLY A 39 2.33 -5.78 -6.10
C GLY A 39 0.82 -5.88 -5.85
N GLY A 40 0.09 -6.70 -6.61
CA GLY A 40 -1.36 -6.82 -6.46
C GLY A 40 -2.04 -5.45 -6.65
N ASN A 41 -2.95 -5.08 -5.75
CA ASN A 41 -3.63 -3.78 -5.84
C ASN A 41 -2.71 -2.58 -5.53
N CYS A 42 -1.56 -2.79 -4.88
CA CYS A 42 -0.59 -1.75 -4.61
C CYS A 42 0.25 -1.36 -5.84
N HIS A 43 0.04 -2.01 -6.99
CA HIS A 43 0.75 -1.71 -8.22
C HIS A 43 0.55 -0.27 -8.68
N THR A 44 1.64 0.31 -9.19
CA THR A 44 1.68 1.67 -9.71
C THR A 44 2.35 1.69 -11.07
N GLU A 45 1.91 2.60 -11.92
CA GLU A 45 2.52 2.83 -13.23
C GLU A 45 2.70 4.33 -13.47
N ARG A 46 3.56 4.69 -14.42
CA ARG A 46 3.64 6.06 -14.89
C ARG A 46 2.62 6.25 -16.01
N ASP A 47 1.76 7.23 -15.83
CA ASP A 47 0.89 7.71 -16.90
C ASP A 47 1.74 8.13 -18.11
N ALA A 48 1.37 7.67 -19.31
CA ALA A 48 2.21 7.80 -20.50
C ALA A 48 2.30 9.23 -21.02
N GLU A 49 1.27 10.05 -20.79
CA GLU A 49 1.20 11.43 -21.29
C GLU A 49 1.86 12.42 -20.31
N THR A 50 1.61 12.26 -19.02
CA THR A 50 2.02 13.20 -17.98
C THR A 50 3.28 12.76 -17.21
N GLY A 51 3.62 11.47 -17.26
CA GLY A 51 4.72 10.89 -16.47
C GLY A 51 4.43 10.75 -14.98
N VAL A 52 3.22 11.12 -14.52
CA VAL A 52 2.80 11.04 -13.12
C VAL A 52 2.65 9.58 -12.71
N MET A 53 3.17 9.24 -11.53
CA MET A 53 2.99 7.92 -10.95
C MET A 53 1.57 7.78 -10.39
N VAL A 54 0.84 6.78 -10.86
CA VAL A 54 -0.56 6.53 -10.51
C VAL A 54 -0.74 5.13 -9.95
N HIS A 55 -1.71 4.97 -9.04
CA HIS A 55 -2.12 3.65 -8.56
C HIS A 55 -3.24 3.13 -9.47
N ILE A 56 -3.01 2.00 -10.13
CA ILE A 56 -3.95 1.47 -11.14
C ILE A 56 -5.23 0.92 -10.49
N TYR A 57 -5.17 0.55 -9.21
CA TYR A 57 -6.29 -0.03 -8.45
C TYR A 57 -6.79 0.84 -7.30
N GLY A 58 -6.69 2.16 -7.46
CA GLY A 58 -7.08 3.14 -6.44
C GLY A 58 -5.97 3.49 -5.45
N PRO A 59 -6.10 4.62 -4.74
CA PRO A 59 -5.04 5.17 -3.92
C PRO A 59 -4.68 4.23 -2.75
N HIS A 60 -3.40 3.87 -2.65
CA HIS A 60 -2.86 3.11 -1.51
C HIS A 60 -1.94 4.01 -0.70
N ILE A 61 -2.39 4.37 0.50
CA ILE A 61 -1.62 5.23 1.41
C ILE A 61 -1.14 4.36 2.55
N PHE A 62 0.17 4.18 2.66
CA PHE A 62 0.75 3.40 3.75
C PHE A 62 0.62 4.14 5.08
N HIS A 63 0.12 3.45 6.09
CA HIS A 63 0.11 3.89 7.47
C HIS A 63 0.17 2.65 8.38
N THR A 64 0.90 2.74 9.48
CA THR A 64 0.97 1.69 10.50
C THR A 64 1.34 2.33 11.84
N ASP A 65 0.84 1.77 12.93
CA ASP A 65 1.31 2.01 14.30
C ASP A 65 2.23 0.90 14.82
N ASP A 66 2.44 -0.15 14.01
CA ASP A 66 3.33 -1.28 14.28
C ASP A 66 4.79 -0.95 13.88
N GLU A 67 5.68 -0.91 14.88
CA GLU A 67 7.10 -0.61 14.72
C GLU A 67 7.87 -1.72 13.97
N GLU A 68 7.48 -2.98 14.14
CA GLU A 68 8.09 -4.10 13.43
C GLU A 68 7.78 -4.01 11.94
N VAL A 69 6.51 -3.78 11.59
CA VAL A 69 6.08 -3.55 10.20
C VAL A 69 6.79 -2.33 9.62
N TRP A 70 6.87 -1.22 10.36
CA TRP A 70 7.57 -0.01 9.92
C TRP A 70 9.04 -0.26 9.63
N THR A 71 9.73 -0.94 10.55
CA THR A 71 11.14 -1.31 10.41
C THR A 71 11.35 -2.23 9.21
N TYR A 72 10.46 -3.21 9.04
CA TYR A 72 10.50 -4.16 7.94
C TYR A 72 10.40 -3.48 6.58
N VAL A 73 9.36 -2.68 6.34
CA VAL A 73 9.14 -2.05 5.03
C VAL A 73 10.24 -1.05 4.67
N ASN A 74 10.85 -0.40 5.67
CA ASN A 74 11.97 0.52 5.46
C ASN A 74 13.29 -0.17 5.08
N ARG A 75 13.38 -1.51 5.13
CA ARG A 75 14.49 -2.27 4.53
C ARG A 75 14.45 -2.23 3.00
N PHE A 76 13.29 -1.98 2.41
CA PHE A 76 13.05 -2.14 0.97
C PHE A 76 12.71 -0.83 0.25
N GLU A 77 12.20 0.17 0.96
CA GLU A 77 11.84 1.45 0.38
C GLU A 77 11.98 2.58 1.39
N ARG A 78 12.32 3.78 0.91
CA ARG A 78 12.35 4.98 1.76
C ARG A 78 11.00 5.69 1.70
N PHE A 79 10.28 5.69 2.81
CA PHE A 79 9.00 6.40 2.90
C PHE A 79 9.18 7.92 2.97
N MET A 80 8.37 8.63 2.19
CA MET A 80 8.25 10.09 2.27
C MET A 80 7.16 10.46 3.28
N PRO A 81 7.40 11.44 4.17
CA PRO A 81 6.42 11.84 5.17
C PRO A 81 5.18 12.43 4.49
N TYR A 82 4.06 11.73 4.60
CA TYR A 82 2.77 12.16 4.08
C TYR A 82 1.67 11.84 5.09
N LYS A 83 0.80 12.80 5.37
CA LYS A 83 -0.39 12.62 6.22
C LYS A 83 -1.62 12.84 5.37
N ASN A 84 -2.34 11.75 5.08
CA ASN A 84 -3.58 11.83 4.32
C ASN A 84 -4.60 12.72 5.03
N ARG A 85 -5.29 13.56 4.27
CA ARG A 85 -6.35 14.45 4.75
C ARG A 85 -7.53 14.34 3.80
N VAL A 86 -8.61 13.76 4.30
CA VAL A 86 -9.82 13.54 3.51
C VAL A 86 -10.78 14.71 3.72
N LYS A 87 -11.49 15.07 2.65
CA LYS A 87 -12.61 16.02 2.66
C LYS A 87 -13.85 15.32 2.10
N THR A 88 -15.02 15.81 2.50
CA THR A 88 -16.30 15.35 1.94
C THR A 88 -17.13 16.52 1.47
N THR A 89 -18.01 16.28 0.51
CA THR A 89 -18.96 17.27 0.02
C THR A 89 -20.36 16.86 0.46
N SER A 90 -21.07 17.74 1.16
CA SER A 90 -22.46 17.54 1.58
C SER A 90 -23.24 18.84 1.42
N LYS A 91 -24.44 18.76 0.85
CA LYS A 91 -25.29 19.93 0.57
C LYS A 91 -24.55 21.08 -0.16
N GLY A 92 -23.65 20.75 -1.07
CA GLY A 92 -22.86 21.73 -1.84
C GLY A 92 -21.71 22.39 -1.07
N GLN A 93 -21.40 21.95 0.15
CA GLN A 93 -20.31 22.48 0.97
C GLN A 93 -19.25 21.41 1.26
N VAL A 94 -17.99 21.86 1.40
CA VAL A 94 -16.84 20.99 1.68
C VAL A 94 -16.53 20.98 3.18
N PHE A 95 -16.54 19.78 3.75
CA PHE A 95 -16.29 19.53 5.17
C PHE A 95 -15.03 18.70 5.37
N SER A 96 -14.39 18.86 6.52
CA SER A 96 -13.29 17.98 6.92
C SER A 96 -13.78 16.57 7.27
N LEU A 97 -12.97 15.56 6.97
CA LEU A 97 -13.14 14.22 7.51
C LEU A 97 -11.84 13.70 8.16
N PRO A 98 -11.95 12.85 9.20
CA PRO A 98 -13.18 12.49 9.93
C PRO A 98 -13.80 13.69 10.67
N ILE A 99 -15.06 13.55 11.11
CA ILE A 99 -15.78 14.61 11.84
C ILE A 99 -14.96 15.00 13.07
N ASN A 100 -14.71 16.30 13.21
CA ASN A 100 -13.95 16.89 14.31
C ASN A 100 -14.54 18.27 14.66
N LEU A 101 -13.97 18.96 15.66
CA LEU A 101 -14.45 20.28 16.10
C LEU A 101 -14.53 21.29 14.94
N HIS A 102 -13.55 21.27 14.02
CA HIS A 102 -13.61 22.13 12.84
C HIS A 102 -14.83 21.81 11.97
N THR A 103 -15.13 20.53 11.76
CA THR A 103 -16.32 20.10 10.99
C THR A 103 -17.61 20.53 11.67
N ILE A 104 -17.69 20.43 13.00
CA ILE A 104 -18.86 20.86 13.79
C ILE A 104 -19.06 22.38 13.64
N ASN A 105 -17.99 23.17 13.80
CA ASN A 105 -18.03 24.63 13.61
C ASN A 105 -18.37 25.00 12.16
N GLN A 106 -17.87 24.27 11.16
CA GLN A 106 -18.23 24.49 9.75
C GLN A 106 -19.73 24.26 9.50
N PHE A 107 -20.35 23.30 10.20
CA PHE A 107 -21.73 22.90 9.97
C PHE A 107 -22.74 23.76 10.75
N TYR A 108 -22.42 24.12 12.00
CA TYR A 108 -23.36 24.83 12.89
C TYR A 108 -23.03 26.32 13.10
N GLY A 109 -21.78 26.75 12.88
CA GLY A 109 -21.32 28.09 13.26
C GLY A 109 -21.07 28.20 14.75
#